data_AF-A0A838W2H8-F1
#
_entry.id   AF-A0A838W2H8-F1
#
_cell.length_a   1.000
_cell.length_b   1.000
_cell.length_c   1.000
_cell.angle_alpha   90.00
_cell.angle_beta   90.00
_cell.angle_gamma   90.00
#
_symmetry.space_group_name_H-M   'P 1'
#
loop_
_entity.id
_entity.type
_entity.pdbx_description
1 polymer ?
#
loop_
_entity_poly.entity_id
_entity_poly.type
_entity_poly.pdbx_seq_one_letter_code
_entity_poly.pdbx_strand_id
1 'polypeptide(L)'
;MMLGVYLSSVGQGLSCLTWPTCPNGFNFPPPEYFLEHFHRSLVLVVAIILYSFTVFSLLRIGDKNFKVKLIIASVLLSAQIILGWVMILTRLNPIVVASHLSTAIALFGILLVTLLSVYNELQNNKGKN
;
A
#
# COMPACT_ATOMS: atom_id res chain seq x y z
N MET A 1 1.87 4.25 -4.67
CA MET A 1 2.96 4.45 -5.66
C MET A 1 2.93 5.86 -6.23
N MET A 2 2.02 6.19 -7.17
CA MET A 2 2.01 7.47 -7.91
C MET A 2 2.05 8.72 -7.03
N LEU A 3 1.13 8.82 -6.05
CA LEU A 3 1.10 9.96 -5.15
C LEU A 3 2.41 10.14 -4.37
N GLY A 4 3.04 9.05 -3.91
CA GLY A 4 4.32 9.12 -3.20
C GLY A 4 5.48 9.58 -4.09
N VAL A 5 5.49 9.17 -5.36
CA VAL A 5 6.46 9.69 -6.36
C VAL A 5 6.23 11.19 -6.58
N TYR A 6 4.96 11.61 -6.70
CA TYR A 6 4.62 13.02 -6.85
C TYR A 6 5.09 13.85 -5.65
N LEU A 7 4.80 13.43 -4.41
CA LEU A 7 5.30 14.08 -3.18
C LEU A 7 6.82 14.26 -3.20
N SER A 8 7.53 13.21 -3.59
CA SER A 8 9.00 13.23 -3.67
C SER A 8 9.47 14.24 -4.73
N SER A 9 8.81 14.30 -5.88
CA SER A 9 9.17 15.21 -6.99
C SER A 9 8.98 16.69 -6.65
N VAL A 10 8.02 17.01 -5.77
CA VAL A 10 7.76 18.40 -5.32
C VAL A 10 8.47 18.74 -4.00
N GLY A 11 9.34 17.86 -3.49
CA GLY A 11 10.10 18.09 -2.26
C GLY A 11 9.28 18.04 -0.97
N GLN A 12 8.06 17.49 -1.02
CA GLN A 12 7.10 17.41 0.10
C GLN A 12 7.08 15.99 0.71
N GLY A 13 8.26 15.38 0.87
CA GLY A 13 8.40 14.04 1.46
C GLY A 13 8.71 14.04 2.96
N LEU A 14 8.90 15.22 3.56
CA LEU A 14 9.18 15.44 5.00
C LEU A 14 8.33 16.56 5.61
N SER A 15 7.22 16.92 4.97
CA SER A 15 6.25 17.89 5.45
C SER A 15 5.62 17.45 6.78
N CYS A 16 5.35 16.16 6.99
CA CYS A 16 4.87 15.65 8.29
C CYS A 16 5.93 14.82 9.02
N LEU A 17 6.55 15.41 10.04
CA LEU A 17 7.60 14.75 10.83
C LEU A 17 7.07 13.83 11.95
N THR A 18 5.80 13.91 12.29
CA THR A 18 5.16 13.03 13.27
C THR A 18 4.49 11.86 12.57
N TRP A 19 4.32 10.74 13.28
CA TRP A 19 3.62 9.53 12.81
C TRP A 19 2.87 8.90 13.99
N PRO A 20 1.64 8.38 13.80
CA PRO A 20 0.91 8.16 12.54
C PRO A 20 0.26 9.42 11.95
N THR A 21 -0.14 10.37 12.81
CA THR A 21 -0.73 11.65 12.40
C THR A 21 0.36 12.69 12.11
N CYS A 22 0.03 13.67 11.29
CA CYS A 22 0.81 14.91 11.12
C CYS A 22 0.67 15.81 12.38
N PRO A 23 1.46 16.89 12.53
CA PRO A 23 1.44 17.72 13.75
C PRO A 23 0.06 18.31 14.08
N ASN A 24 -0.81 18.49 13.09
CA ASN A 24 -2.20 18.94 13.23
C ASN A 24 -3.18 17.85 13.72
N GLY A 25 -2.71 16.64 14.03
CA GLY A 25 -3.55 15.54 14.51
C GLY A 25 -4.59 15.10 13.46
N PHE A 26 -5.86 15.05 13.87
CA PHE A 26 -7.01 14.68 13.04
C PHE A 26 -7.77 15.89 12.47
N ASN A 27 -7.30 17.11 12.75
CA ASN A 27 -7.92 18.32 12.22
C ASN A 27 -7.71 18.39 10.70
N PHE A 28 -8.55 19.17 10.01
CA PHE A 28 -8.38 19.39 8.57
C PHE A 28 -6.96 19.91 8.27
N PRO A 29 -6.18 19.20 7.42
CA PRO A 29 -4.77 19.53 7.23
C PRO A 29 -4.60 20.87 6.50
N PRO A 30 -3.73 21.76 7.01
CA PRO A 30 -3.36 22.96 6.29
C PRO A 30 -2.64 22.60 4.97
N PRO A 31 -2.54 23.54 4.01
CA PRO A 31 -1.92 23.28 2.70
C PRO A 31 -0.52 22.67 2.76
N GLU A 32 0.26 23.01 3.78
CA GLU A 32 1.61 22.49 4.05
C GLU A 32 1.65 20.97 4.29
N TYR A 33 0.63 20.37 4.93
CA TYR A 33 0.59 18.94 5.25
C TYR A 33 -0.38 18.17 4.37
N PHE A 34 -1.16 18.87 3.54
CA PHE A 34 -2.29 18.29 2.82
C PHE A 34 -1.90 17.06 1.98
N LEU A 35 -0.82 17.16 1.19
CA LEU A 35 -0.39 16.07 0.31
C LEU A 35 0.10 14.82 1.07
N GLU A 36 0.88 15.01 2.14
CA GLU A 36 1.33 13.91 3.00
C GLU A 36 0.20 13.28 3.78
N HIS A 37 -0.69 14.10 4.34
CA HIS A 37 -1.87 13.63 5.03
C HIS A 37 -2.75 12.81 4.07
N PHE A 38 -2.99 13.31 2.86
CA PHE A 38 -3.73 12.59 1.83
C PHE A 38 -3.05 11.27 1.43
N HIS A 39 -1.72 11.26 1.28
CA HIS A 39 -0.97 10.05 1.02
C HIS A 39 -1.14 8.99 2.11
N ARG A 40 -1.00 9.38 3.39
CA ARG A 40 -1.17 8.48 4.54
C ARG A 40 -2.60 7.96 4.67
N SER A 41 -3.60 8.82 4.45
CA SER A 41 -5.01 8.42 4.47
C SER A 41 -5.33 7.39 3.39
N LEU A 42 -4.78 7.54 2.18
CA LEU A 42 -4.93 6.52 1.13
C LEU A 42 -4.26 5.19 1.50
N VAL A 43 -3.07 5.23 2.12
CA VAL A 43 -2.40 4.02 2.60
C VAL A 43 -3.25 3.31 3.66
N LEU A 44 -3.88 4.06 4.57
CA LEU A 44 -4.79 3.50 5.58
C LEU A 44 -6.00 2.80 4.93
N VAL A 45 -6.64 3.45 3.96
CA VAL A 45 -7.78 2.87 3.22
C VAL A 45 -7.36 1.57 2.51
N VAL A 46 -6.22 1.58 1.82
CA VAL A 46 -5.69 0.40 1.14
C VAL A 46 -5.37 -0.73 2.14
N ALA A 47 -4.82 -0.40 3.31
CA ALA A 47 -4.53 -1.38 4.36
C ALA A 47 -5.80 -2.01 4.91
N ILE A 48 -6.84 -1.22 5.20
CA ILE A 48 -8.13 -1.74 5.67
C ILE A 48 -8.71 -2.70 4.63
N ILE A 49 -8.75 -2.30 3.35
CA ILE A 49 -9.30 -3.12 2.27
C ILE A 49 -8.50 -4.42 2.13
N LEU A 50 -7.17 -4.33 2.00
CA LEU A 50 -6.32 -5.50 1.76
C LEU A 50 -6.35 -6.48 2.93
N TYR A 51 -6.25 -6.00 4.17
CA TYR A 51 -6.29 -6.88 5.34
C TYR A 51 -7.67 -7.50 5.53
N SER A 52 -8.75 -6.73 5.36
CA SER A 52 -10.11 -7.28 5.43
C SER A 52 -10.33 -8.37 4.38
N PHE A 53 -9.85 -8.13 3.15
CA PHE A 53 -9.97 -9.09 2.06
C PHE A 53 -9.09 -10.33 2.27
N THR A 54 -7.90 -10.16 2.84
CA THR A 54 -7.02 -11.26 3.22
C THR A 54 -7.67 -12.13 4.29
N VAL A 55 -8.20 -11.53 5.36
CA VAL A 55 -8.94 -12.26 6.41
C VAL A 55 -10.15 -12.99 5.82
N PHE A 56 -10.95 -12.31 5.00
CA PHE A 56 -12.09 -12.92 4.32
C PHE A 56 -11.66 -14.13 3.47
N SER A 57 -10.59 -14.00 2.70
CA SER A 57 -10.05 -15.08 1.86
C SER A 57 -9.64 -16.29 2.69
N LEU A 58 -8.95 -16.07 3.82
CA LEU A 58 -8.53 -17.15 4.71
C LEU A 58 -9.72 -17.94 5.26
N LEU A 59 -10.81 -17.26 5.60
CA LEU A 59 -12.01 -17.83 6.20
C LEU A 59 -12.97 -18.49 5.19
N ARG A 60 -13.08 -17.94 3.97
CA ARG A 60 -14.19 -18.28 3.05
C ARG A 60 -13.76 -18.90 1.73
N ILE A 61 -12.51 -18.71 1.29
CA ILE A 61 -12.05 -19.15 -0.02
C ILE A 61 -11.31 -20.50 0.12
N GLY A 62 -11.49 -21.43 -0.82
CA GLY A 62 -10.82 -22.73 -0.81
C GLY A 62 -9.47 -22.74 -1.52
N ASP A 63 -9.23 -21.81 -2.44
CA ASP A 63 -8.02 -21.77 -3.25
C ASP A 63 -6.80 -21.33 -2.43
N LYS A 64 -5.83 -22.25 -2.29
CA LYS A 64 -4.56 -22.03 -1.59
C LYS A 64 -3.69 -21.01 -2.31
N ASN A 65 -3.67 -21.01 -3.64
CA ASN A 65 -2.81 -20.11 -4.42
C ASN A 65 -3.25 -18.65 -4.24
N PHE A 66 -4.56 -18.41 -4.31
CA PHE A 66 -5.14 -17.09 -4.01
C PHE A 66 -4.82 -16.61 -2.58
N LYS A 67 -4.95 -17.49 -1.57
CA LYS A 67 -4.60 -17.16 -0.18
C LYS A 67 -3.14 -16.75 -0.03
N VAL A 68 -2.21 -17.52 -0.59
CA VAL A 68 -0.77 -17.23 -0.51
C VAL A 68 -0.45 -15.87 -1.14
N LYS A 69 -1.03 -15.54 -2.30
CA LYS A 69 -0.82 -14.23 -2.94
C LYS A 69 -1.30 -13.07 -2.06
N LEU A 70 -2.45 -13.20 -1.41
CA LEU A 70 -2.98 -12.17 -0.49
C LEU A 70 -2.17 -12.04 0.81
N ILE A 71 -1.64 -13.15 1.34
CA ILE A 71 -0.71 -13.11 2.48
C ILE A 71 0.57 -12.36 2.07
N ILE A 72 1.17 -12.69 0.93
CA ILE A 72 2.36 -12.00 0.43
C ILE A 72 2.08 -10.50 0.24
N ALA A 73 0.94 -10.14 -0.36
CA ALA A 73 0.53 -8.75 -0.50
C ALA A 73 0.40 -8.04 0.86
N SER A 74 -0.18 -8.70 1.86
CA SER A 74 -0.31 -8.14 3.22
C SER A 74 1.05 -7.93 3.91
N VAL A 75 1.98 -8.86 3.73
CA VAL A 75 3.36 -8.72 4.24
C VAL A 75 4.08 -7.57 3.55
N LEU A 76 3.98 -7.46 2.22
CA LEU A 76 4.56 -6.35 1.46
C LEU A 76 3.97 -5.00 1.88
N LEU A 77 2.66 -4.91 2.13
CA LEU A 77 2.04 -3.69 2.63
C LEU A 77 2.50 -3.35 4.05
N SER A 78 2.69 -4.34 4.92
CA SER A 78 3.25 -4.13 6.26
C SER A 78 4.67 -3.55 6.17
N ALA A 79 5.52 -4.14 5.31
CA ALA A 79 6.85 -3.62 5.03
C ALA A 79 6.81 -2.19 4.47
N GLN A 80 5.85 -1.89 3.59
CA GLN A 80 5.64 -0.56 3.02
C GLN A 80 5.37 0.49 4.12
N ILE A 81 4.46 0.19 5.06
CA ILE A 81 4.11 1.11 6.15
C ILE A 81 5.32 1.34 7.07
N ILE A 82 6.07 0.29 7.39
CA ILE A 82 7.28 0.38 8.21
C ILE A 82 8.34 1.23 7.50
N LEU A 83 8.65 0.94 6.23
CA LEU A 83 9.60 1.73 5.45
C LEU A 83 9.15 3.19 5.31
N GLY A 84 7.84 3.44 5.17
CA GLY A 84 7.24 4.76 5.17
C GLY A 84 7.55 5.55 6.44
N TRP A 85 7.43 4.92 7.61
CA TRP A 85 7.81 5.52 8.88
C TRP A 85 9.33 5.72 9.01
N VAL A 86 10.14 4.74 8.59
CA VAL A 86 11.61 4.81 8.62
C VAL A 86 12.16 5.97 7.76
N MET A 87 11.49 6.35 6.67
CA MET A 87 11.89 7.52 5.87
C MET A 87 11.91 8.81 6.69
N ILE A 88 11.01 8.97 7.67
CA ILE A 88 10.98 10.14 8.57
C ILE A 88 12.21 10.16 9.48
N LEU A 89 12.53 9.00 10.06
CA LEU A 89 13.66 8.81 10.98
C LEU A 89 15.00 9.02 10.26
N THR A 90 15.11 8.55 9.03
CA THR A 90 16.33 8.59 8.22
C THR A 90 16.44 9.84 7.34
N ARG A 91 15.50 10.79 7.47
CA ARG A 91 15.45 12.04 6.69
C ARG A 91 15.58 11.80 5.18
N LEU A 92 14.75 10.89 4.65
CA LEU A 92 14.74 10.49 3.23
C LEU A 92 16.09 9.93 2.74
N ASN A 93 16.74 9.07 3.54
CA ASN A 93 17.90 8.34 3.05
C ASN A 93 17.57 7.63 1.72
N PRO A 94 18.39 7.80 0.66
CA PRO A 94 18.05 7.36 -0.69
C PRO A 94 17.86 5.85 -0.79
N ILE A 95 18.56 5.05 0.02
CA ILE A 95 18.42 3.59 0.04
C ILE A 95 17.05 3.20 0.60
N VAL A 96 16.59 3.89 1.65
CA VAL A 96 15.25 3.66 2.24
C VAL A 96 14.17 4.10 1.27
N VAL A 97 14.32 5.26 0.62
CA VAL A 97 13.36 5.76 -0.39
C VAL A 97 13.25 4.77 -1.55
N ALA A 98 14.38 4.29 -2.08
CA ALA A 98 14.41 3.30 -3.15
C ALA A 98 13.75 1.99 -2.69
N SER A 99 14.07 1.50 -1.49
CA SER A 99 13.49 0.28 -0.93
C SER A 99 11.97 0.39 -0.79
N HIS A 100 11.48 1.53 -0.28
CA HIS A 100 10.05 1.82 -0.15
C HIS A 100 9.36 1.86 -1.51
N LEU A 101 9.98 2.42 -2.55
CA LEU A 101 9.41 2.39 -3.90
C LEU A 101 9.42 0.96 -4.48
N SER A 102 10.51 0.21 -4.30
CA SER A 102 10.62 -1.17 -4.76
C SER A 102 9.55 -2.07 -4.14
N THR A 103 9.29 -1.94 -2.83
CA THR A 103 8.23 -2.69 -2.16
C THR A 103 6.84 -2.28 -2.65
N ALA A 104 6.62 -1.01 -2.98
CA ALA A 104 5.35 -0.54 -3.56
C ALA A 104 5.09 -1.15 -4.95
N ILE A 105 6.15 -1.26 -5.77
CA ILE A 105 6.08 -1.88 -7.10
C ILE A 105 5.81 -3.38 -6.97
N ALA A 106 6.49 -4.07 -6.05
CA ALA A 106 6.25 -5.48 -5.78
C ALA A 106 4.81 -5.74 -5.30
N LEU A 107 4.29 -4.90 -4.39
CA LEU A 107 2.92 -4.95 -3.92
C LEU A 107 1.92 -4.77 -5.08
N PHE A 108 2.17 -3.80 -5.96
CA PHE A 108 1.34 -3.61 -7.16
C PHE A 108 1.38 -4.85 -8.07
N GLY A 109 2.57 -5.40 -8.31
CA GLY A 109 2.75 -6.60 -9.16
C GLY A 109 1.99 -7.81 -8.63
N ILE A 110 2.07 -8.11 -7.33
CA ILE A 110 1.36 -9.27 -6.76
C ILE A 110 -0.16 -9.08 -6.80
N LEU A 111 -0.67 -7.86 -6.58
CA LEU A 111 -2.09 -7.57 -6.69
C LEU A 111 -2.59 -7.70 -8.13
N LEU A 112 -1.80 -7.22 -9.11
CA LEU A 112 -2.11 -7.38 -10.53
C LEU A 112 -2.16 -8.86 -10.93
N VAL A 113 -1.15 -9.64 -10.56
CA VAL A 113 -1.13 -11.10 -10.82
C VAL A 113 -2.31 -11.79 -10.16
N THR A 114 -2.68 -11.39 -8.96
CA THR A 114 -3.86 -11.93 -8.25
C THR A 114 -5.14 -11.63 -9.02
N LEU A 115 -5.33 -10.39 -9.47
CA LEU A 115 -6.48 -9.99 -10.26
C LEU A 115 -6.58 -10.77 -11.58
N LEU A 116 -5.47 -10.87 -12.32
CA LEU A 116 -5.41 -11.62 -13.58
C LEU A 116 -5.71 -13.11 -13.38
N SER A 117 -5.25 -13.69 -12.27
CA SER A 117 -5.54 -15.09 -11.94
C SER A 117 -7.04 -15.32 -11.76
N VAL A 118 -7.70 -14.43 -10.99
CA VAL A 118 -9.16 -14.48 -10.78
C VAL A 118 -9.91 -14.25 -12.09
N TYR A 119 -9.48 -13.28 -12.90
CA TYR A 119 -10.10 -13.01 -14.20
C TYR A 119 -10.05 -14.23 -15.14
N ASN A 120 -8.90 -14.89 -15.23
CA ASN A 120 -8.73 -16.08 -16.06
C ASN A 120 -9.59 -17.25 -15.58
N GLU A 121 -9.70 -17.46 -14.26
CA GLU A 121 -10.61 -18.47 -13.69
C GLU A 121 -12.08 -18.19 -14.03
N LEU A 122 -12.51 -16.92 -13.95
CA LEU A 122 -13.86 -16.52 -14.32
C LEU A 122 -14.16 -16.75 -15.80
N GLN A 123 -13.22 -16.47 -16.70
CA GLN A 123 -13.37 -16.72 -18.13
C GLN A 123 -13.41 -18.21 -18.46
N ASN A 124 -12.53 -19.01 -17.86
CA ASN A 124 -12.51 -20.46 -18.03
C ASN A 124 -13.81 -21.12 -17.57
N ASN A 125 -14.47 -20.57 -16.53
CA ASN A 125 -15.76 -21.06 -16.08
C ASN A 125 -16.92 -20.64 -17.00
N LYS A 126 -16.86 -19.46 -17.64
CA LYS A 126 -17.86 -19.04 -18.63
C LYS A 126 -17.86 -19.89 -19.89
N GLY A 127 -16.69 -20.32 -20.36
CA GLY A 127 -16.58 -21.17 -21.56
C GLY A 127 -16.99 -22.63 -21.35
N LYS A 128 -17.26 -23.06 -20.12
CA LYS A 128 -17.73 -24.41 -19.77
C LYS A 128 -19.26 -24.52 -19.60
N ASN A 129 -19.96 -23.40 -19.54
CA ASN A 129 -21.43 -23.31 -19.47
C ASN A 129 -22.00 -23.00 -20.85
#